data_AF-A0AAE6ZJD8-F1
#
_entry.id   AF-A0AAE6ZJD8-F1
#
_cell.length_a   1.000
_cell.length_b   1.000
_cell.length_c   1.000
_cell.angle_alpha   90.00
_cell.angle_beta   90.00
_cell.angle_gamma   90.00
#
_symmetry.space_group_name_H-M   'P 1'
#
loop_
_entity.id
_entity.type
_entity.pdbx_description
1 polymer ?
#
loop_
_entity_poly.entity_id
_entity_poly.type
_entity_poly.pdbx_seq_one_letter_code
_entity_poly.pdbx_strand_id
1 'polypeptide(L)'
;MKKRVGIFLTFVLLMSFSTLIAQDLKALVTPEGKVGFKLNVEGVNLYVNLNGKLMEFNANVHYNVLGNIDKIGDVSVTCDVNGFIIKIGTADLKYGIYKRIEKIGSTQFGYGANGRINRINDKIVNYDLLTGKIDKIANALIYYNEKGEVDRIVDNDGIISFIPNWRDNVEEGMKPYWIKNSN
;
A
#
# COMPACT_ATOMS: atom_id res chain seq x y z
N MET A 1 4.85 52.12 40.73
CA MET A 1 6.17 51.50 40.98
C MET A 1 6.22 50.11 40.35
N LYS A 2 7.35 49.77 39.72
CA LYS A 2 7.85 48.47 39.20
C LYS A 2 7.53 47.26 40.14
N LYS A 3 7.48 45.97 39.78
CA LYS A 3 7.93 45.15 38.63
C LYS A 3 7.35 43.70 38.77
N ARG A 4 6.99 43.10 37.63
CA ARG A 4 7.15 41.72 37.08
C ARG A 4 7.40 40.48 37.97
N VAL A 5 6.99 39.34 37.37
CA VAL A 5 7.46 37.91 37.40
C VAL A 5 6.40 36.97 37.99
N GLY A 6 5.99 35.86 37.37
CA GLY A 6 6.37 35.17 36.13
C GLY A 6 5.17 34.35 35.63
N ILE A 7 4.92 34.21 34.32
CA ILE A 7 5.55 33.23 33.43
C ILE A 7 5.72 31.89 34.16
N PHE A 8 4.64 31.15 34.41
CA PHE A 8 4.71 29.70 34.64
C PHE A 8 3.34 29.02 34.57
N LEU A 9 2.44 29.49 33.70
CA LEU A 9 1.20 28.76 33.45
C LEU A 9 1.11 28.36 31.97
N THR A 10 1.13 27.04 31.81
CA THR A 10 0.50 26.30 30.72
C THR A 10 1.18 26.35 29.36
N PHE A 11 2.40 25.82 29.40
CA PHE A 11 3.08 24.98 28.40
C PHE A 11 2.23 23.77 27.88
N VAL A 12 0.89 23.89 27.85
CA VAL A 12 -0.07 22.77 27.71
C VAL A 12 -0.87 22.82 26.40
N LEU A 13 -0.75 23.87 25.58
CA LEU A 13 -1.61 24.04 24.38
C LEU A 13 -0.98 23.73 23.02
N LEU A 14 0.24 23.18 22.95
CA LEU A 14 0.92 22.89 21.68
C LEU A 14 1.53 21.49 21.61
N MET A 15 1.03 20.56 22.42
CA MET A 15 1.05 19.14 22.02
C MET A 15 -0.03 18.99 20.95
N SER A 16 0.23 19.51 19.74
CA SER A 16 -0.43 19.00 18.55
C SER A 16 -0.09 17.53 18.51
N PHE A 17 -1.01 16.71 19.02
CA PHE A 17 -1.08 15.29 18.77
C PHE A 17 -1.16 15.15 17.25
N SER A 18 -0.01 15.12 16.57
CA SER A 18 0.05 14.47 15.28
C SER A 18 -0.26 13.02 15.60
N THR A 19 -1.51 12.63 15.40
CA THR A 19 -1.88 11.24 15.35
C THR A 19 -1.05 10.64 14.22
N LEU A 20 0.08 10.02 14.58
CA LEU A 20 0.79 9.08 13.72
C LEU A 20 -0.18 7.92 13.52
N ILE A 21 -1.12 8.08 12.59
CA ILE A 21 -1.97 6.97 12.18
C ILE A 21 -1.03 5.96 11.55
N ALA A 22 -0.85 4.81 12.20
CA ALA A 22 -0.17 3.69 11.61
C ALA A 22 -0.92 3.32 10.33
N GLN A 23 -0.22 3.31 9.19
CA GLN A 23 -0.82 2.91 7.93
C GLN A 23 -1.29 1.45 8.06
N ASP A 24 -2.57 1.20 7.73
CA ASP A 24 -3.13 -0.14 7.78
C ASP A 24 -2.73 -0.91 6.52
N LEU A 25 -1.99 -2.01 6.71
CA LEU A 25 -1.51 -2.91 5.65
C LEU A 25 -2.26 -4.24 5.75
N LYS A 26 -2.91 -4.63 4.66
CA LYS A 26 -3.52 -5.96 4.50
C LYS A 26 -2.94 -6.69 3.29
N ALA A 27 -2.67 -7.97 3.45
CA ALA A 27 -2.48 -8.87 2.32
C ALA A 27 -3.84 -9.35 1.83
N LEU A 28 -4.11 -9.20 0.54
CA LEU A 28 -5.33 -9.66 -0.10
C LEU A 28 -5.04 -10.99 -0.77
N VAL A 29 -5.81 -12.02 -0.46
CA VAL A 29 -5.59 -13.38 -0.97
C VAL A 29 -6.83 -13.85 -1.71
N THR A 30 -6.66 -14.31 -2.96
CA THR A 30 -7.75 -14.88 -3.78
C THR A 30 -7.86 -16.41 -3.59
N PRO A 31 -8.96 -17.06 -4.02
CA PRO A 31 -9.11 -18.51 -3.96
C PRO A 31 -7.98 -19.27 -4.68
N GLU A 32 -7.42 -18.71 -5.75
CA GLU A 32 -6.33 -19.33 -6.51
C GLU A 32 -4.95 -19.14 -5.85
N GLY A 33 -4.89 -18.37 -4.76
CA GLY A 33 -3.66 -18.05 -4.05
C GLY A 33 -2.89 -16.86 -4.62
N LYS A 34 -3.50 -16.03 -5.46
CA LYS A 34 -2.89 -14.75 -5.86
C LYS A 34 -2.90 -13.82 -4.66
N VAL A 35 -1.82 -13.04 -4.51
CA VAL A 35 -1.65 -12.11 -3.40
C VAL A 35 -1.35 -10.71 -3.89
N GLY A 36 -2.01 -9.72 -3.30
CA GLY A 36 -1.68 -8.30 -3.41
C GLY A 36 -1.64 -7.65 -2.03
N PHE A 37 -1.15 -6.42 -1.96
CA PHE A 37 -1.10 -5.66 -0.72
C PHE A 37 -1.96 -4.42 -0.82
N LYS A 38 -2.86 -4.24 0.14
CA LYS A 38 -3.66 -3.05 0.31
C LYS A 38 -3.05 -2.21 1.42
N LEU A 39 -2.81 -0.94 1.15
CA LEU A 39 -2.36 0.04 2.14
C LEU A 39 -3.38 1.17 2.22
N ASN A 40 -3.89 1.47 3.42
CA ASN A 40 -4.69 2.68 3.61
C ASN A 40 -3.78 3.86 3.99
N VAL A 41 -3.84 4.92 3.19
CA VAL A 41 -3.08 6.15 3.38
C VAL A 41 -4.08 7.31 3.38
N GLU A 42 -4.33 7.88 4.56
CA GLU A 42 -5.24 9.01 4.73
C GLU A 42 -6.63 8.76 4.12
N GLY A 43 -7.15 7.54 4.25
CA GLY A 43 -8.45 7.16 3.67
C GLY A 43 -8.39 6.67 2.23
N VAL A 44 -7.26 6.83 1.53
CA VAL A 44 -7.04 6.28 0.19
C VAL A 44 -6.50 4.85 0.29
N ASN A 45 -7.20 3.89 -0.33
CA ASN A 45 -6.71 2.52 -0.44
C ASN A 45 -5.83 2.36 -1.68
N LEU A 46 -4.57 2.00 -1.46
CA LEU A 46 -3.55 1.75 -2.47
C LEU A 46 -3.35 0.25 -2.62
N TYR A 47 -3.39 -0.26 -3.85
CA TYR A 47 -3.16 -1.68 -4.13
C TYR A 47 -1.82 -1.87 -4.82
N VAL A 48 -0.94 -2.66 -4.21
CA VAL A 48 0.40 -2.97 -4.73
C VAL A 48 0.49 -4.47 -5.00
N ASN A 49 0.87 -4.85 -6.22
CA ASN A 49 1.06 -6.26 -6.55
C ASN A 49 2.43 -6.79 -6.07
N LEU A 50 2.67 -8.10 -6.19
CA LEU A 50 3.94 -8.73 -5.79
C LEU A 50 5.18 -8.21 -6.53
N ASN A 51 5.01 -7.56 -7.68
CA ASN A 51 6.11 -6.96 -8.44
C ASN A 51 6.36 -5.50 -8.05
N GLY A 52 5.67 -4.98 -7.03
CA GLY A 52 5.85 -3.61 -6.57
C GLY A 52 5.15 -2.55 -7.41
N LYS A 53 4.19 -2.94 -8.24
CA LYS A 53 3.44 -2.02 -9.10
C LYS A 53 2.18 -1.54 -8.38
N LEU A 54 1.93 -0.23 -8.43
CA LEU A 54 0.65 0.37 -8.02
C LEU A 54 -0.43 0.03 -9.04
N MET A 55 -1.53 -0.54 -8.57
CA MET A 55 -2.54 -1.16 -9.41
C MET A 55 -3.84 -0.36 -9.49
N GLU A 56 -4.37 0.08 -8.35
CA GLU A 56 -5.71 0.69 -8.26
C GLU A 56 -5.83 1.63 -7.06
N PHE A 57 -6.85 2.50 -7.13
CA PHE A 57 -7.38 3.29 -6.02
C PHE A 57 -8.87 2.99 -5.84
N ASN A 58 -9.31 2.70 -4.61
CA ASN A 58 -10.73 2.54 -4.31
C ASN A 58 -11.36 3.89 -3.92
N ALA A 59 -11.31 4.86 -4.82
CA ALA A 59 -11.90 6.19 -4.61
C ALA A 59 -12.02 6.97 -5.93
N ASN A 60 -12.86 8.00 -5.92
CA ASN A 60 -13.04 8.90 -7.05
C ASN A 60 -11.73 9.62 -7.38
N VAL A 61 -11.21 9.40 -8.58
CA VAL A 61 -9.96 10.00 -9.05
C VAL A 61 -10.28 11.28 -9.82
N HIS A 62 -9.66 12.39 -9.41
CA HIS A 62 -9.73 13.67 -10.10
C HIS A 62 -8.45 13.92 -10.87
N TYR A 63 -8.60 14.61 -12.01
CA TYR A 63 -7.50 14.96 -12.90
C TYR A 63 -7.45 16.47 -13.08
N ASN A 64 -6.23 17.01 -13.12
CA ASN A 64 -5.99 18.40 -13.46
C ASN A 64 -6.12 18.65 -14.97
N VAL A 65 -6.02 19.91 -15.37
CA VAL A 65 -6.11 20.36 -16.77
C VAL A 65 -5.04 19.76 -17.70
N LEU A 66 -3.97 19.20 -17.16
CA LEU A 66 -2.90 18.53 -17.91
C LEU A 66 -3.13 17.01 -18.05
N GLY A 67 -4.26 16.50 -17.53
CA GLY A 67 -4.63 15.09 -17.55
C GLY A 67 -3.91 14.23 -16.50
N ASN A 68 -3.22 14.84 -15.53
CA ASN A 68 -2.58 14.12 -14.43
C ASN A 68 -3.52 14.03 -13.24
N ILE A 69 -3.42 12.96 -12.46
CA ILE A 69 -4.17 12.81 -11.21
C ILE A 69 -3.70 13.88 -10.22
N ASP A 70 -4.65 14.63 -9.66
CA ASP A 70 -4.36 15.68 -8.68
C ASP A 70 -5.10 15.48 -7.36
N LYS A 71 -6.17 14.67 -7.33
CA LYS A 71 -6.82 14.22 -6.09
C LYS A 71 -7.39 12.81 -6.21
N ILE A 72 -7.51 12.16 -5.06
CA ILE A 72 -8.28 10.93 -4.88
C ILE A 72 -9.22 11.16 -3.69
N GLY A 73 -10.53 11.24 -3.95
CA GLY A 73 -11.48 11.83 -3.01
C GLY A 73 -11.05 13.25 -2.65
N ASP A 74 -10.92 13.53 -1.35
CA ASP A 74 -10.46 14.83 -0.84
C ASP A 74 -8.93 14.91 -0.64
N VAL A 75 -8.20 13.83 -0.93
CA VAL A 75 -6.76 13.74 -0.69
C VAL A 75 -5.97 14.18 -1.92
N SER A 76 -5.04 15.13 -1.72
CA SER A 76 -4.19 15.63 -2.80
C SER A 76 -3.22 14.58 -3.31
N VAL A 77 -2.97 14.57 -4.61
CA VAL A 77 -1.99 13.70 -5.28
C VAL A 77 -0.96 14.55 -6.01
N THR A 78 0.30 14.15 -5.95
CA THR A 78 1.37 14.75 -6.74
C THR A 78 2.01 13.69 -7.63
N CYS A 79 2.11 14.01 -8.92
CA CYS A 79 2.85 13.21 -9.88
C CYS A 79 4.19 13.85 -10.24
N ASP A 80 5.17 13.03 -10.61
CA ASP A 80 6.40 13.49 -11.24
C ASP A 80 6.18 13.89 -12.71
N VAL A 81 7.25 14.34 -13.37
CA VAL A 81 7.23 14.76 -14.78
C VAL A 81 6.83 13.63 -15.75
N ASN A 82 6.97 12.38 -15.33
CA ASN A 82 6.63 11.20 -16.11
C ASN A 82 5.22 10.68 -15.78
N GLY A 83 4.48 11.35 -14.89
CA GLY A 83 3.14 10.96 -14.47
C GLY A 83 3.08 9.92 -13.35
N PHE A 84 4.22 9.53 -12.75
CA PHE A 84 4.21 8.63 -11.59
C PHE A 84 3.74 9.37 -10.36
N ILE A 85 2.81 8.77 -9.62
CA ILE A 85 2.38 9.30 -8.33
C ILE A 85 3.53 9.15 -7.33
N ILE A 86 4.04 10.29 -6.87
CA ILE A 86 5.15 10.40 -5.92
C ILE A 86 4.68 10.86 -4.53
N LYS A 87 3.43 11.32 -4.41
CA LYS A 87 2.85 11.72 -3.12
C LYS A 87 1.33 11.58 -3.12
N ILE A 88 0.78 11.10 -2.02
CA ILE A 88 -0.66 11.05 -1.72
C ILE A 88 -0.85 11.59 -0.31
N GLY A 89 -1.59 12.71 -0.18
CA GLY A 89 -1.73 13.42 1.07
C GLY A 89 -0.36 13.85 1.61
N THR A 90 -0.04 13.43 2.83
CA THR A 90 1.29 13.64 3.44
C THR A 90 2.28 12.51 3.15
N ALA A 91 1.85 11.39 2.56
CA ALA A 91 2.70 10.23 2.33
C ALA A 91 3.46 10.29 1.00
N ASP A 92 4.78 10.20 1.09
CA ASP A 92 5.64 10.08 -0.10
C ASP A 92 5.67 8.65 -0.63
N LEU A 93 5.65 8.51 -1.95
CA LEU A 93 5.87 7.26 -2.67
C LEU A 93 7.27 7.29 -3.30
N LYS A 94 8.10 6.30 -3.00
CA LYS A 94 9.43 6.15 -3.58
C LYS A 94 9.50 4.91 -4.44
N TYR A 95 10.12 5.05 -5.60
CA TYR A 95 10.35 3.97 -6.53
C TYR A 95 11.84 3.68 -6.64
N GLY A 96 12.17 2.40 -6.71
CA GLY A 96 13.52 1.94 -6.99
C GLY A 96 13.89 2.08 -8.46
N ILE A 97 15.13 1.66 -8.78
CA ILE A 97 15.69 1.69 -10.13
C ILE A 97 14.86 0.91 -11.17
N TYR A 98 14.14 -0.11 -10.73
CA TYR A 98 13.25 -0.93 -11.58
C TYR A 98 11.81 -0.40 -11.64
N LYS A 99 11.57 0.85 -11.20
CA LYS A 99 10.25 1.49 -11.11
C LYS A 99 9.24 0.68 -10.28
N ARG A 100 9.73 0.00 -9.25
CA ARG A 100 8.93 -0.71 -8.25
C ARG A 100 8.84 0.14 -7.00
N ILE A 101 7.68 0.17 -6.35
CA ILE A 101 7.48 0.89 -5.09
C ILE A 101 8.41 0.31 -4.03
N GLU A 102 9.33 1.10 -3.51
CA GLU A 102 10.17 0.73 -2.37
C GLU A 102 9.63 1.30 -1.06
N LYS A 103 8.83 2.37 -1.13
CA LYS A 103 8.25 3.01 0.05
C LYS A 103 6.93 3.72 -0.26
N ILE A 104 5.98 3.65 0.66
CA ILE A 104 4.79 4.50 0.70
C ILE A 104 4.61 5.01 2.14
N GLY A 105 4.75 6.31 2.36
CA GLY A 105 4.74 6.92 3.70
C GLY A 105 5.68 6.20 4.66
N SER A 106 5.18 5.50 5.68
CA SER A 106 6.02 4.75 6.62
C SER A 106 6.28 3.29 6.20
N THR A 107 5.56 2.77 5.22
CA THR A 107 5.67 1.38 4.77
C THR A 107 6.79 1.20 3.75
N GLN A 108 7.69 0.25 4.02
CA GLN A 108 8.82 -0.10 3.16
C GLN A 108 8.61 -1.48 2.52
N PHE A 109 8.98 -1.62 1.25
CA PHE A 109 8.85 -2.86 0.48
C PHE A 109 10.24 -3.37 0.10
N GLY A 110 10.54 -4.61 0.48
CA GLY A 110 11.74 -5.34 0.11
C GLY A 110 11.44 -6.43 -0.92
N TYR A 111 12.40 -6.67 -1.81
CA TYR A 111 12.27 -7.59 -2.92
C TYR A 111 13.31 -8.70 -2.82
N GLY A 112 12.88 -9.93 -3.13
CA GLY A 112 13.78 -11.07 -3.28
C GLY A 112 14.51 -11.06 -4.63
N ALA A 113 15.46 -11.98 -4.81
CA ALA A 113 16.22 -12.13 -6.05
C ALA A 113 15.33 -12.45 -7.27
N ASN A 114 14.18 -13.09 -7.05
CA ASN A 114 13.16 -13.34 -8.07
C ASN A 114 12.34 -12.08 -8.45
N GLY A 115 12.64 -10.93 -7.84
CA GLY A 115 11.99 -9.66 -8.08
C GLY A 115 10.60 -9.50 -7.46
N ARG A 116 10.14 -10.47 -6.67
CA ARG A 116 8.86 -10.39 -5.94
C ARG A 116 9.07 -9.81 -4.54
N ILE A 117 8.05 -9.16 -3.99
CA ILE A 117 8.06 -8.69 -2.61
C ILE A 117 8.31 -9.87 -1.68
N ASN A 118 9.37 -9.82 -0.87
CA ASN A 118 9.67 -10.82 0.16
C ASN A 118 9.63 -10.21 1.57
N ARG A 119 9.46 -8.89 1.68
CA ARG A 119 9.43 -8.18 2.95
C ARG A 119 8.57 -6.92 2.84
N ILE A 120 7.77 -6.65 3.87
CA ILE A 120 7.10 -5.36 4.04
C ILE A 120 7.31 -4.91 5.48
N ASN A 121 8.04 -3.81 5.69
CA ASN A 121 8.57 -3.42 6.99
C ASN A 121 9.30 -4.58 7.69
N ASP A 122 8.78 -5.05 8.81
CA ASP A 122 9.26 -6.16 9.62
C ASP A 122 8.67 -7.52 9.21
N LYS A 123 7.70 -7.53 8.29
CA LYS A 123 6.92 -8.71 7.91
C LYS A 123 7.57 -9.41 6.75
N ILE A 124 7.86 -10.70 6.92
CA ILE A 124 8.44 -11.56 5.88
C ILE A 124 7.32 -12.21 5.08
N VAL A 125 7.48 -12.26 3.75
CA VAL A 125 6.60 -12.97 2.82
C VAL A 125 7.38 -14.18 2.31
N ASN A 126 6.95 -15.38 2.69
CA ASN A 126 7.54 -16.63 2.25
C ASN A 126 6.74 -17.22 1.09
N TYR A 127 7.45 -18.02 0.30
CA TYR A 127 6.91 -18.69 -0.85
C TYR A 127 7.22 -20.18 -0.72
N ASP A 128 6.21 -21.01 -1.00
CA ASP A 128 6.42 -22.44 -1.16
C ASP A 128 7.35 -22.66 -2.36
N LEU A 129 8.40 -23.46 -2.16
CA LEU A 129 9.48 -23.62 -3.13
C LEU A 129 9.04 -24.38 -4.40
N LEU A 130 8.02 -25.23 -4.28
CA LEU A 130 7.56 -26.08 -5.38
C LEU A 130 6.54 -25.37 -6.26
N THR A 131 5.57 -24.72 -5.63
CA THR A 131 4.45 -24.05 -6.31
C THR A 131 4.73 -22.58 -6.59
N GLY A 132 5.67 -21.97 -5.86
CA GLY A 132 5.96 -20.54 -5.94
C GLY A 132 4.83 -19.65 -5.42
N LYS A 133 3.83 -20.22 -4.71
CA LYS A 133 2.74 -19.50 -4.05
C LYS A 133 3.17 -19.01 -2.68
N ILE A 134 2.50 -17.99 -2.15
CA ILE A 134 2.78 -17.49 -0.81
C ILE A 134 2.11 -18.41 0.21
N ASP A 135 2.91 -19.05 1.05
CA ASP A 135 2.43 -19.94 2.12
C ASP A 135 2.43 -19.26 3.49
N LYS A 136 3.15 -18.14 3.65
CA LYS A 136 3.26 -17.41 4.91
C LYS A 136 3.52 -15.92 4.73
N ILE A 137 2.79 -15.10 5.49
CA ILE A 137 3.01 -13.65 5.60
C ILE A 137 3.07 -13.30 7.08
N ALA A 138 4.21 -12.79 7.56
CA ALA A 138 4.47 -12.63 8.99
C ALA A 138 4.19 -13.95 9.75
N ASN A 139 3.22 -13.95 10.67
CA ASN A 139 2.80 -15.15 11.40
C ASN A 139 1.60 -15.87 10.77
N ALA A 140 0.97 -15.28 9.76
CA ALA A 140 -0.18 -15.87 9.09
C ALA A 140 0.23 -16.94 8.09
N LEU A 141 -0.50 -18.05 8.06
CA LEU A 141 -0.25 -19.22 7.20
C LEU A 141 -1.39 -19.40 6.21
N ILE A 142 -1.05 -19.76 4.97
CA ILE A 142 -1.99 -20.06 3.89
C ILE A 142 -1.76 -21.51 3.47
N TYR A 143 -2.80 -22.32 3.56
CA TYR A 143 -2.80 -23.72 3.17
C TYR A 143 -3.58 -23.89 1.87
N TYR A 144 -3.08 -24.78 1.02
CA TYR A 144 -3.65 -25.06 -0.29
C TYR A 144 -4.13 -26.52 -0.38
N ASN A 145 -5.24 -26.73 -1.09
CA ASN A 145 -5.73 -28.08 -1.41
C ASN A 145 -4.95 -28.68 -2.60
N GLU A 146 -5.27 -29.92 -2.97
CA GLU A 146 -4.62 -30.63 -4.08
C GLU A 146 -4.83 -29.98 -5.46
N LYS A 147 -5.86 -29.14 -5.61
CA LYS A 147 -6.09 -28.33 -6.83
C LYS A 147 -5.27 -27.05 -6.82
N GLY A 148 -4.54 -26.78 -5.74
CA GLY A 148 -3.77 -25.57 -5.53
C GLY A 148 -4.62 -24.37 -5.10
N GLU A 149 -5.89 -24.54 -4.74
CA GLU A 149 -6.74 -23.46 -4.26
C GLU A 149 -6.52 -23.27 -2.75
N VAL A 150 -6.75 -22.06 -2.24
CA VAL A 150 -6.68 -21.76 -0.81
C VAL A 150 -7.75 -22.57 -0.09
N ASP A 151 -7.29 -23.45 0.79
CA ASP A 151 -8.13 -24.34 1.60
C ASP A 151 -8.37 -23.74 2.99
N ARG A 152 -7.31 -23.17 3.59
CA ARG A 152 -7.36 -22.65 4.96
C ARG A 152 -6.39 -21.50 5.15
N ILE A 153 -6.80 -20.49 5.90
CA ILE A 153 -5.93 -19.40 6.36
C ILE A 153 -5.93 -19.41 7.89
N VAL A 154 -4.75 -19.37 8.48
CA VAL A 154 -4.55 -19.20 9.92
C VAL A 154 -3.90 -17.85 10.14
N ASP A 155 -4.67 -16.88 10.62
CA ASP A 155 -4.23 -15.50 10.78
C ASP A 155 -4.79 -14.90 12.07
N ASN A 156 -3.97 -14.86 13.11
CA ASN A 156 -4.35 -14.30 14.41
C ASN A 156 -4.14 -12.77 14.46
N ASP A 157 -3.32 -12.23 13.56
CA ASP A 157 -2.94 -10.81 13.55
C ASP A 157 -3.86 -10.00 12.61
N GLY A 158 -4.76 -10.69 11.89
CA GLY A 158 -5.72 -10.10 10.95
C GLY A 158 -5.06 -9.43 9.75
N ILE A 159 -3.84 -9.82 9.39
CA ILE A 159 -3.11 -9.23 8.27
C ILE A 159 -3.66 -9.66 6.91
N ILE A 160 -4.26 -10.85 6.82
CA ILE A 160 -4.81 -11.41 5.60
C ILE A 160 -6.31 -11.10 5.51
N SER A 161 -6.72 -10.61 4.35
CA SER A 161 -8.12 -10.52 3.95
C SER A 161 -8.34 -11.46 2.76
N PHE A 162 -9.17 -12.49 2.95
CA PHE A 162 -9.56 -13.37 1.87
C PHE A 162 -10.62 -12.71 0.99
N ILE A 163 -10.36 -12.60 -0.31
CA ILE A 163 -11.24 -11.94 -1.27
C ILE A 163 -11.64 -12.95 -2.36
N PRO A 164 -12.80 -13.62 -2.20
CA PRO A 164 -13.22 -14.68 -3.13
C PRO A 164 -13.59 -14.16 -4.52
N ASN A 165 -13.96 -12.88 -4.64
CA ASN A 165 -14.43 -12.27 -5.88
C ASN A 165 -13.54 -11.09 -6.30
N TRP A 166 -12.22 -11.19 -6.10
CA TRP A 166 -11.30 -10.24 -6.70
C TRP A 166 -11.30 -10.49 -8.22
N ARG A 167 -12.21 -9.84 -8.95
CA ARG A 167 -12.32 -9.99 -10.40
C ARG A 167 -10.98 -9.64 -11.05
N ASP A 168 -10.34 -10.63 -11.65
CA ASP A 168 -9.33 -10.48 -12.70
C ASP A 168 -9.96 -9.84 -13.96
N ASN A 169 -10.61 -8.68 -13.83
CA ASN A 169 -11.19 -7.97 -14.97
C ASN A 169 -10.13 -7.29 -15.85
N VAL A 170 -8.88 -7.78 -15.86
CA VAL A 170 -7.85 -7.29 -16.77
C VAL A 170 -6.77 -8.36 -17.04
N GLU A 171 -7.16 -9.46 -17.69
CA GLU A 171 -6.19 -10.34 -18.39
C GLU A 171 -5.57 -9.66 -19.64
N GLU A 172 -5.97 -8.43 -19.98
CA GLU A 172 -5.26 -7.57 -20.94
C GLU A 172 -4.91 -6.22 -20.33
N GLY A 173 -3.75 -6.14 -19.68
CA GLY A 173 -3.12 -4.86 -19.32
C GLY A 173 -3.85 -4.07 -18.25
N MET A 174 -3.66 -4.42 -16.97
CA MET A 174 -3.99 -3.52 -15.86
C MET A 174 -3.28 -2.19 -16.11
N LYS A 175 -4.03 -1.17 -16.55
CA LYS A 175 -3.50 0.14 -16.90
C LYS A 175 -2.89 0.70 -15.64
N PRO A 176 -1.56 0.81 -15.57
CA PRO A 176 -0.96 1.42 -14.42
C PRO A 176 -1.39 2.89 -14.35
N TYR A 177 -1.63 3.39 -13.15
CA TYR A 177 -1.98 4.80 -12.96
C TYR A 177 -0.84 5.79 -13.28
N TRP A 178 0.28 5.31 -13.85
CA TRP A 178 1.32 6.12 -14.48
C TRP A 178 1.14 6.32 -16.00
N ILE A 179 0.09 5.78 -16.61
CA ILE A 179 -0.24 6.09 -18.01
C ILE A 179 -1.19 7.29 -18.00
N LYS A 180 -0.70 8.45 -18.46
CA LYS A 180 -1.56 9.56 -18.89
C LYS A 180 -2.72 8.97 -19.67
N ASN A 181 -3.96 9.27 -19.29
CA ASN A 181 -5.06 9.07 -20.22
C ASN A 181 -4.81 10.08 -21.36
N SER A 182 -4.12 9.63 -22.40
CA SER A 182 -4.22 10.25 -23.71
C SER A 182 -5.65 10.01 -24.18
N ASN A 183 -6.48 11.04 -24.05
CA ASN A 183 -7.75 11.11 -24.79
C ASN A 183 -7.47 11.02 -26.28
#